data_AF-A0A085WLE4-F1
#
_entry.id   AF-A0A085WLE4-F1
#
_cell.length_a   1.000
_cell.length_b   1.000
_cell.length_c   1.000
_cell.angle_alpha   90.00
_cell.angle_beta   90.00
_cell.angle_gamma   90.00
#
_symmetry.space_group_name_H-M   'P 1'
#
loop_
_entity.id
_entity.type
_entity.pdbx_description
1 polymer ?
#
loop_
_entity_poly.entity_id
_entity_poly.type
_entity_poly.pdbx_seq_one_letter_code
_entity_poly.pdbx_strand_id
1 'polypeptide(L)'
;MKLWPFVVVLWGLVLAGTVYIWFRDPNPGSSKRVGRELPRLPLDRIEAPLPPRFAGPLPSQVENFAQALEKGPPLSYVQSRLLEGDREMGEKFLSVLRQMAASAQGLEELWSTYGVVLGPGRHNLMGIVPSMPQDDLGYARTFEDEGVPCAWLRERLDEPDEEFPLLRELFWRKLVRCPGAETTALFAREDAPVESVLQHHSAFDRPRFTPALEKAVRRILTQNREELFQEAWRYLSASQEPVARELSEELRRRALGELRAALDQQAASRERARQEKEALPAKCPPVPTRPEGISDLMLSRCLERWAASNWAATARFALSAARSPELQDADPERLATLRNFSSLAEMRGWARERRLLPEGAPNLADEPESFYLSAVMEQAQRAFRIGIADAEFPRRHDALLVTLAWTARPELSGVVFEQLPPKSPVRRWGEKPSSEEYTLRAYADGQRFSVKARNAYSVHDIGAVLGLLNQVLEARGSPHRFAALNTDFWEVPVVFGPEASLREADARGLWRLGDGQEILVQAEAHLWEGTRTMKRDISF
;
A
#
# COMPACT_ATOMS: atom_id res chain seq x y z
N MET A 1 5.03 -75.16 1.14
CA MET A 1 5.35 -73.94 0.35
C MET A 1 6.19 -73.01 1.22
N LYS A 2 7.43 -72.72 0.84
CA LYS A 2 8.39 -71.95 1.65
C LYS A 2 8.17 -70.44 1.42
N LEU A 3 7.66 -69.74 2.44
CA LEU A 3 7.32 -68.30 2.48
C LEU A 3 8.54 -67.35 2.57
N TRP A 4 9.74 -67.84 2.29
CA TRP A 4 10.98 -67.12 2.58
C TRP A 4 11.40 -66.00 1.60
N PRO A 5 11.01 -65.97 0.30
CA PRO A 5 11.51 -64.91 -0.58
C PRO A 5 10.76 -63.56 -0.41
N PHE A 6 9.56 -63.54 0.16
CA PHE A 6 8.76 -62.30 0.26
C PHE A 6 9.19 -61.37 1.41
N VAL A 7 9.67 -61.92 2.52
CA VAL A 7 10.08 -61.10 3.69
C VAL A 7 11.37 -60.33 3.40
N VAL A 8 12.27 -60.88 2.58
CA VAL A 8 13.54 -60.23 2.22
C VAL A 8 13.32 -59.05 1.28
N VAL A 9 12.38 -59.14 0.35
CA VAL A 9 12.06 -58.05 -0.59
C VAL A 9 11.35 -56.90 0.14
N LEU A 10 10.45 -57.20 1.08
CA LEU A 10 9.75 -56.16 1.85
C LEU A 10 10.71 -55.40 2.78
N TRP A 11 11.63 -56.11 3.45
CA TRP A 11 12.65 -55.47 4.28
C TRP A 11 13.65 -54.65 3.46
N GLY A 12 14.02 -55.13 2.26
CA GLY A 12 14.87 -54.38 1.33
C GLY A 12 14.22 -53.06 0.88
N LEU A 13 12.92 -53.06 0.59
CA LEU A 13 12.17 -51.85 0.19
C LEU A 13 11.96 -50.87 1.34
N VAL A 14 11.69 -51.35 2.55
CA VAL A 14 11.53 -50.48 3.72
C VAL A 14 12.88 -49.85 4.10
N LEU A 15 13.97 -50.62 4.12
CA LEU A 15 15.30 -50.07 4.41
C LEU A 15 15.81 -49.13 3.29
N ALA A 16 15.58 -49.47 2.02
CA ALA A 16 15.92 -48.57 0.91
C ALA A 16 15.10 -47.27 0.93
N GLY A 17 13.81 -47.33 1.28
CA GLY A 17 12.96 -46.15 1.44
C GLY A 17 13.36 -45.28 2.63
N THR A 18 13.79 -45.88 3.74
CA THR A 18 14.20 -45.14 4.95
C THR A 18 15.58 -44.50 4.79
N VAL A 19 16.51 -45.17 4.09
CA VAL A 19 17.84 -44.63 3.77
C VAL A 19 17.77 -43.53 2.70
N TYR A 20 16.83 -43.62 1.74
CA TYR A 20 16.62 -42.58 0.73
C TYR A 20 16.07 -41.26 1.31
N ILE A 21 15.36 -41.31 2.43
CA ILE A 21 14.86 -40.11 3.13
C ILE A 21 15.96 -39.45 3.98
N TRP A 22 16.97 -40.21 4.43
CA TRP A 22 18.05 -39.69 5.27
C TRP A 22 19.28 -39.19 4.50
N PHE A 23 19.51 -39.62 3.25
CA PHE A 23 20.70 -39.25 2.47
C PHE A 23 20.48 -38.16 1.41
N ARG A 24 19.33 -37.50 1.39
CA ARG A 24 19.18 -36.27 0.61
C ARG A 24 19.68 -35.08 1.42
N ASP A 25 21.01 -34.98 1.50
CA ASP A 25 21.66 -33.72 1.85
C ASP A 25 21.08 -32.61 0.96
N PRO A 26 20.56 -31.51 1.53
CA PRO A 26 20.22 -30.35 0.74
C PRO A 26 21.51 -29.84 0.11
N ASN A 27 21.54 -29.87 -1.23
CA ASN A 27 22.54 -29.27 -2.12
C ASN A 27 23.68 -28.50 -1.38
N PRO A 28 24.94 -28.97 -1.39
CA PRO A 28 26.06 -28.21 -0.82
C PRO A 28 26.34 -26.86 -1.52
N GLY A 29 25.57 -26.52 -2.57
CA GLY A 29 25.54 -25.19 -3.20
C GLY A 29 24.49 -24.23 -2.64
N SER A 30 23.57 -24.65 -1.75
CA SER A 30 22.83 -23.67 -0.95
C SER A 30 23.72 -23.30 0.22
N SER A 31 24.51 -22.23 0.07
CA SER A 31 25.06 -21.58 1.25
C SER A 31 23.88 -21.40 2.21
N LYS A 32 24.00 -21.92 3.44
CA LYS A 32 23.07 -21.56 4.51
C LYS A 32 23.09 -20.03 4.52
N ARG A 33 22.04 -19.40 3.99
CA ARG A 33 21.91 -17.95 4.10
C ARG A 33 21.87 -17.69 5.59
N VAL A 34 22.97 -17.17 6.12
CA VAL A 34 22.96 -16.59 7.46
C VAL A 34 21.97 -15.45 7.34
N GLY A 35 20.79 -15.60 7.97
CA GLY A 35 19.71 -14.63 7.87
C GLY A 35 20.27 -13.23 8.11
N ARG A 36 19.95 -12.28 7.23
CA ARG A 36 20.42 -10.90 7.40
C ARG A 36 19.89 -10.38 8.73
N GLU A 37 20.75 -9.75 9.54
CA GLU A 37 20.28 -9.06 10.73
C GLU A 37 19.38 -7.90 10.29
N LEU A 38 18.28 -7.70 11.02
CA LEU A 38 17.44 -6.53 10.79
C LEU A 38 18.24 -5.27 11.12
N PRO A 39 18.11 -4.19 10.33
CA PRO A 39 18.92 -2.99 10.48
C PRO A 39 18.82 -2.45 11.92
N ARG A 40 19.97 -2.30 12.58
CA ARG A 40 20.09 -1.57 13.85
C ARG A 40 20.82 -0.27 13.56
N LEU A 41 20.07 0.82 13.49
CA LEU A 41 20.66 2.14 13.31
C LEU A 41 21.29 2.63 14.62
N PRO A 42 22.35 3.45 14.56
CA PRO A 42 22.91 4.09 15.73
C PRO A 42 21.82 4.91 16.44
N LEU A 43 21.67 4.67 17.74
CA LEU A 43 20.58 5.16 18.57
C LEU A 43 21.04 6.35 19.41
N ASP A 44 20.36 7.49 19.29
CA ASP A 44 20.35 8.51 20.34
C ASP A 44 19.08 8.30 21.18
N ARG A 45 19.23 7.69 22.36
CA ARG A 45 18.16 7.51 23.35
C ARG A 45 18.49 8.30 24.59
N ILE A 46 17.61 9.23 24.93
CA ILE A 46 17.72 10.03 26.16
C ILE A 46 16.38 10.08 26.89
N GLU A 47 16.45 10.28 28.21
CA GLU A 47 15.27 10.69 28.99
C GLU A 47 14.89 12.11 28.56
N ALA A 48 13.69 12.25 28.00
CA ALA A 48 13.18 13.51 27.53
C ALA A 48 11.65 13.43 27.43
N PRO A 49 10.91 14.26 28.17
CA PRO A 49 9.45 14.31 28.04
C PRO A 49 9.04 14.86 26.67
N LEU A 50 7.75 14.73 26.35
CA LEU A 50 7.20 15.34 25.16
C LEU A 50 7.40 16.87 25.21
N PRO A 51 7.91 17.51 24.14
CA PRO A 51 8.15 18.95 24.15
C PRO A 51 6.86 19.75 24.39
N PRO A 52 6.90 20.85 25.18
CA PRO A 52 5.69 21.62 25.49
C PRO A 52 4.90 22.13 24.28
N ARG A 53 5.56 22.34 23.13
CA ARG A 53 4.90 22.79 21.89
C ARG A 53 3.85 21.81 21.36
N PHE A 54 3.90 20.53 21.75
CA PHE A 54 2.89 19.55 21.34
C PHE A 54 1.51 19.86 21.94
N ALA A 55 1.47 20.57 23.08
CA ALA A 55 0.23 21.11 23.66
C ALA A 55 -0.13 22.51 23.11
N GLY A 56 0.78 23.14 22.36
CA GLY A 56 0.62 24.49 21.80
C GLY A 56 -0.53 24.61 20.81
N PRO A 57 -0.98 25.83 20.47
CA PRO A 57 -2.09 26.03 19.55
C PRO A 57 -1.78 25.47 18.15
N LEU A 58 -2.83 25.03 17.44
CA LEU A 58 -2.70 24.66 16.04
C LEU A 58 -2.66 25.93 15.16
N PRO A 59 -1.87 25.94 14.08
CA PRO A 59 -1.88 27.06 13.14
C PRO A 59 -3.24 27.19 12.47
N SER A 60 -3.84 28.38 12.57
CA SER A 60 -5.17 28.67 12.04
C SER A 60 -5.21 29.63 10.85
N GLN A 61 -4.03 30.03 10.36
CA GLN A 61 -3.86 30.84 9.15
C GLN A 61 -3.10 30.03 8.11
N VAL A 62 -3.48 30.19 6.84
CA VAL A 62 -2.75 29.61 5.71
C VAL A 62 -1.40 30.30 5.55
N GLU A 63 -1.39 31.62 5.74
CA GLU A 63 -0.17 32.43 5.68
C GLU A 63 0.80 32.00 6.79
N ASN A 64 2.04 31.71 6.39
CA ASN A 64 3.10 31.25 7.29
C ASN A 64 2.79 29.93 8.03
N PHE A 65 1.86 29.11 7.52
CA PHE A 65 1.50 27.82 8.11
C PHE A 65 2.72 26.98 8.49
N ALA A 66 3.69 26.85 7.57
CA ALA A 66 4.93 26.10 7.80
C ALA A 66 5.73 26.65 9.00
N GLN A 67 5.84 27.97 9.15
CA GLN A 67 6.54 28.59 10.28
C GLN A 67 5.77 28.42 11.59
N ALA A 68 4.44 28.46 11.52
CA ALA A 68 3.59 28.27 12.69
C ALA A 68 3.62 26.81 13.18
N LEU A 69 3.76 25.83 12.27
CA LEU A 69 4.00 24.43 12.63
C LEU A 69 5.32 24.20 13.38
N GLU A 70 6.36 25.00 13.13
CA GLU A 70 7.60 24.91 13.91
C GLU A 70 7.37 25.24 15.40
N LYS A 71 6.39 26.10 15.70
CA LYS A 71 6.04 26.54 17.05
C LYS A 71 4.91 25.73 17.69
N GLY A 72 4.10 25.06 16.87
CA GLY A 72 2.98 24.22 17.29
C GLY A 72 3.31 22.73 17.33
N PRO A 73 2.29 21.88 17.55
CA PRO A 73 2.44 20.45 17.38
C PRO A 73 2.70 20.10 15.90
N PRO A 74 3.54 19.10 15.61
CA PRO A 74 3.71 18.60 14.24
C PRO A 74 2.40 17.96 13.75
N LEU A 75 2.12 18.05 12.45
CA LEU A 75 0.89 17.51 11.86
C LEU A 75 0.74 16.00 12.03
N SER A 76 1.84 15.25 12.06
CA SER A 76 1.86 13.81 12.38
C SER A 76 1.34 13.52 13.79
N TYR A 77 1.66 14.37 14.78
CA TYR A 77 1.09 14.25 16.12
C TYR A 77 -0.42 14.51 16.12
N VAL A 78 -0.87 15.54 15.41
CA VAL A 78 -2.30 15.84 15.27
C VAL A 78 -3.03 14.64 14.66
N GLN A 79 -2.51 14.09 13.56
CA GLN A 79 -3.04 12.90 12.91
C GLN A 79 -3.11 11.70 13.87
N SER A 80 -2.02 11.42 14.60
CA SER A 80 -1.96 10.33 15.57
C SER A 80 -3.01 10.47 16.67
N ARG A 81 -3.21 11.68 17.23
CA ARG A 81 -4.21 11.93 18.27
C ARG A 81 -5.64 11.78 17.74
N LEU A 82 -5.90 12.24 16.51
CA LEU A 82 -7.21 12.06 15.88
C LEU A 82 -7.50 10.58 15.60
N LEU A 83 -6.52 9.82 15.12
CA LEU A 83 -6.61 8.36 14.97
C LEU A 83 -6.95 7.70 16.32
N GLU A 84 -6.29 8.09 17.41
CA GLU A 84 -6.55 7.61 18.77
C GLU A 84 -7.93 8.03 19.33
N GLY A 85 -8.70 8.84 18.62
CA GLY A 85 -10.00 9.32 19.08
C GLY A 85 -9.91 10.41 20.15
N ASP A 86 -8.80 11.15 20.20
CA ASP A 86 -8.64 12.30 21.10
C ASP A 86 -9.66 13.39 20.77
N ARG A 87 -10.71 13.48 21.59
CA ARG A 87 -11.78 14.46 21.43
C ARG A 87 -11.28 15.91 21.54
N GLU A 88 -10.34 16.19 22.43
CA GLU A 88 -9.81 17.55 22.60
C GLU A 88 -9.05 17.98 21.35
N MET A 89 -8.20 17.11 20.82
CA MET A 89 -7.52 17.37 19.55
C MET A 89 -8.52 17.50 18.40
N GLY A 90 -9.57 16.68 18.38
CA GLY A 90 -10.68 16.77 17.43
C GLY A 90 -11.34 18.15 17.39
N GLU A 91 -11.74 18.68 18.54
CA GLU A 91 -12.36 20.01 18.64
C GLU A 91 -11.38 21.13 18.26
N LYS A 92 -10.12 21.01 18.71
CA LYS A 92 -9.06 21.98 18.37
C LYS A 92 -8.80 22.03 16.86
N PHE A 93 -8.70 20.86 16.24
CA PHE A 93 -8.50 20.71 14.81
C PHE A 93 -9.69 21.25 14.01
N LEU A 94 -10.92 20.94 14.43
CA LEU A 94 -12.13 21.47 13.80
C LEU A 94 -12.22 22.99 13.89
N SER A 95 -11.93 23.57 15.05
CA SER A 95 -11.89 25.02 15.23
C SER A 95 -10.91 25.69 14.26
N VAL A 96 -9.76 25.06 14.02
CA VAL A 96 -8.75 25.55 13.09
C VAL A 96 -9.20 25.41 11.64
N LEU A 97 -9.81 24.28 11.27
CA LEU A 97 -10.35 24.09 9.92
C LEU A 97 -11.45 25.13 9.60
N ARG A 98 -12.32 25.46 10.56
CA ARG A 98 -13.32 26.54 10.41
C ARG A 98 -12.67 27.90 10.18
N GLN A 99 -11.67 28.27 10.99
CA GLN A 99 -10.93 29.53 10.83
C GLN A 99 -10.25 29.63 9.46
N MET A 100 -9.66 28.52 8.99
CA MET A 100 -9.02 28.49 7.69
C MET A 100 -10.00 28.46 6.52
N ALA A 101 -11.11 27.74 6.63
CA ALA A 101 -12.15 27.75 5.61
C ALA A 101 -12.71 29.16 5.39
N ALA A 102 -12.68 30.02 6.43
CA ALA A 102 -13.07 31.43 6.31
C ALA A 102 -12.07 32.28 5.51
N SER A 103 -10.78 31.89 5.45
CA SER A 103 -9.73 32.67 4.78
C SER A 103 -9.20 32.03 3.49
N ALA A 104 -9.44 30.73 3.27
CA ALA A 104 -8.95 30.00 2.11
C ALA A 104 -9.63 30.49 0.82
N GLN A 105 -8.85 30.59 -0.25
CA GLN A 105 -9.31 30.96 -1.60
C GLN A 105 -10.04 29.79 -2.29
N GLY A 106 -9.87 28.56 -1.80
CA GLY A 106 -10.56 27.38 -2.30
C GLY A 106 -10.16 26.09 -1.59
N LEU A 107 -10.80 24.99 -2.00
CA LEU A 107 -10.61 23.68 -1.38
C LEU A 107 -9.16 23.17 -1.50
N GLU A 108 -8.48 23.42 -2.61
CA GLU A 108 -7.10 22.96 -2.82
C GLU A 108 -6.11 23.64 -1.86
N GLU A 109 -6.34 24.90 -1.48
CA GLU A 109 -5.51 25.60 -0.50
C GLU A 109 -5.71 25.00 0.91
N LEU A 110 -6.97 24.80 1.31
CA LEU A 110 -7.31 24.14 2.57
C LEU A 110 -6.74 22.72 2.64
N TRP A 111 -6.86 21.99 1.53
CA TRP A 111 -6.34 20.63 1.38
C TRP A 111 -4.82 20.56 1.39
N SER A 112 -4.12 21.40 0.65
CA SER A 112 -2.64 21.42 0.64
C SER A 112 -2.05 21.74 2.01
N THR A 113 -2.83 22.40 2.88
CA THR A 113 -2.40 22.77 4.22
C THR A 113 -2.67 21.66 5.26
N TYR A 114 -3.90 21.16 5.36
CA TYR A 114 -4.31 20.16 6.37
C TYR A 114 -4.77 18.81 5.83
N GLY A 115 -4.84 18.65 4.51
CA GLY A 115 -5.30 17.43 3.84
C GLY A 115 -4.53 16.19 4.28
N VAL A 116 -3.26 16.34 4.62
CA VAL A 116 -2.38 15.30 5.18
C VAL A 116 -2.78 14.80 6.57
N VAL A 117 -3.31 15.67 7.46
CA VAL A 117 -3.86 15.23 8.76
C VAL A 117 -5.11 14.40 8.54
N LEU A 118 -5.86 14.76 7.51
CA LEU A 118 -7.03 14.04 7.06
C LEU A 118 -6.67 12.80 6.19
N GLY A 119 -5.38 12.51 5.97
CA GLY A 119 -4.85 11.35 5.23
C GLY A 119 -4.43 11.61 3.79
N PRO A 120 -3.81 10.65 3.09
CA PRO A 120 -3.52 10.77 1.68
C PRO A 120 -4.84 10.72 0.88
N GLY A 121 -5.33 11.86 0.40
CA GLY A 121 -6.28 11.79 -0.72
C GLY A 121 -5.47 11.75 -1.99
N ARG A 122 -5.79 10.83 -2.91
CA ARG A 122 -5.21 10.85 -4.24
C ARG A 122 -5.45 12.23 -4.85
N HIS A 123 -4.42 13.05 -4.94
CA HIS A 123 -4.37 14.04 -6.00
C HIS A 123 -4.40 13.28 -7.33
N ASN A 124 -5.06 13.84 -8.33
CA ASN A 124 -5.06 13.32 -9.69
C ASN A 124 -3.62 13.30 -10.25
N LEU A 125 -2.84 12.26 -9.89
CA LEU A 125 -1.58 11.91 -10.54
C LEU A 125 -1.81 11.33 -11.95
N MET A 126 -3.06 11.32 -12.44
CA MET A 126 -3.43 10.89 -13.79
C MET A 126 -2.76 11.69 -14.91
N GLY A 127 -2.08 12.81 -14.63
CA GLY A 127 -1.38 13.61 -15.64
C GLY A 127 0.05 13.14 -15.99
N ILE A 128 0.74 12.42 -15.10
CA ILE A 128 2.20 12.18 -15.27
C ILE A 128 2.57 10.69 -15.24
N VAL A 129 1.74 9.81 -14.68
CA VAL A 129 1.97 8.37 -14.74
C VAL A 129 0.94 7.72 -15.67
N PRO A 130 1.32 7.27 -16.88
CA PRO A 130 0.41 6.60 -17.77
C PRO A 130 0.01 5.25 -17.17
N SER A 131 -1.31 5.08 -16.96
CA SER A 131 -2.00 3.80 -16.84
C SER A 131 -1.32 2.71 -16.00
N MET A 132 -1.37 2.82 -14.67
CA MET A 132 -1.33 1.59 -13.86
C MET A 132 -2.62 0.79 -14.10
N PRO A 133 -2.55 -0.55 -14.26
CA PRO A 133 -3.72 -1.41 -14.39
C PRO A 133 -4.69 -1.24 -13.20
N GLN A 134 -5.99 -1.17 -13.49
CA GLN A 134 -7.03 -1.02 -12.46
C GLN A 134 -7.20 -2.25 -11.57
N ASP A 135 -6.63 -3.39 -11.93
CA ASP A 135 -6.71 -4.64 -11.16
C ASP A 135 -5.81 -4.61 -9.90
N ASP A 136 -4.87 -3.67 -9.80
CA ASP A 136 -4.05 -3.43 -8.59
C ASP A 136 -4.72 -2.48 -7.58
N LEU A 137 -5.99 -2.11 -7.76
CA LEU A 137 -6.70 -1.20 -6.84
C LEU A 137 -6.99 -1.80 -5.44
N GLY A 138 -6.80 -3.11 -5.24
CA GLY A 138 -6.79 -3.72 -3.90
C GLY A 138 -5.71 -3.12 -2.99
N TYR A 139 -4.62 -2.62 -3.58
CA TYR A 139 -3.46 -2.01 -2.93
C TYR A 139 -3.78 -0.76 -2.09
N ALA A 140 -4.73 0.06 -2.54
CA ALA A 140 -5.06 1.30 -1.84
C ALA A 140 -5.85 1.02 -0.53
N ARG A 141 -6.50 -0.14 -0.40
CA ARG A 141 -7.39 -0.45 0.73
C ARG A 141 -6.68 -0.60 2.06
N THR A 142 -5.40 -0.99 2.08
CA THR A 142 -4.69 -1.22 3.35
C THR A 142 -4.23 0.07 4.03
N PHE A 143 -4.18 1.19 3.31
CA PHE A 143 -3.81 2.52 3.81
C PHE A 143 -5.02 3.48 3.87
N GLU A 144 -6.23 3.01 3.53
CA GLU A 144 -7.43 3.85 3.36
C GLU A 144 -8.06 4.35 4.67
N ASP A 145 -7.62 3.82 5.82
CA ASP A 145 -8.00 4.30 7.17
C ASP A 145 -6.96 5.27 7.79
N GLU A 146 -5.96 5.70 7.01
CA GLU A 146 -4.86 6.54 7.53
C GLU A 146 -5.21 8.01 7.55
N GLY A 147 -6.07 8.39 8.50
CA GLY A 147 -6.49 9.76 8.70
C GLY A 147 -7.45 9.87 9.87
N VAL A 148 -8.31 10.87 9.83
CA VAL A 148 -9.31 11.03 10.89
C VAL A 148 -10.33 9.89 10.79
N PRO A 149 -10.71 9.23 11.91
CA PRO A 149 -11.62 8.09 11.88
C PRO A 149 -12.91 8.40 11.12
N CYS A 150 -13.37 7.46 10.29
CA CYS A 150 -14.59 7.63 9.51
C CYS A 150 -15.80 7.97 10.38
N ALA A 151 -15.92 7.38 11.57
CA ALA A 151 -16.97 7.73 12.54
C ALA A 151 -16.98 9.23 12.89
N TRP A 152 -15.80 9.81 13.15
CA TRP A 152 -15.67 11.24 13.44
C TRP A 152 -16.10 12.09 12.26
N LEU A 153 -15.69 11.75 11.03
CA LEU A 153 -16.09 12.50 9.84
C LEU A 153 -17.61 12.47 9.61
N ARG A 154 -18.26 11.33 9.90
CA ARG A 154 -19.72 11.17 9.78
C ARG A 154 -20.45 12.05 10.79
N GLU A 155 -20.03 12.02 12.04
CA GLU A 155 -20.58 12.89 13.10
C GLU A 155 -20.52 14.36 12.68
N ARG A 156 -19.42 14.80 12.05
CA ARG A 156 -19.28 16.21 11.62
C ARG A 156 -20.08 16.58 10.37
N LEU A 157 -20.42 15.64 9.49
CA LEU A 157 -21.33 15.92 8.37
C LEU A 157 -22.79 16.12 8.80
N ASP A 158 -23.15 15.54 9.94
CA ASP A 158 -24.49 15.65 10.53
C ASP A 158 -24.66 16.96 11.33
N GLU A 159 -23.56 17.63 11.69
CA GLU A 159 -23.61 18.98 12.24
C GLU A 159 -24.11 19.96 11.15
N PRO A 160 -25.10 20.83 11.47
CA PRO A 160 -25.56 21.89 10.57
C PRO A 160 -24.51 23.00 10.51
N ASP A 161 -23.41 22.76 9.80
CA ASP A 161 -22.35 23.75 9.60
C ASP A 161 -22.60 24.52 8.29
N GLU A 162 -23.71 25.28 8.25
CA GLU A 162 -24.06 26.12 7.09
C GLU A 162 -23.03 27.23 6.84
N GLU A 163 -22.25 27.59 7.86
CA GLU A 163 -21.29 28.70 7.83
C GLU A 163 -20.00 28.38 7.04
N PHE A 164 -19.67 27.10 6.79
CA PHE A 164 -18.40 26.71 6.16
C PHE A 164 -18.56 25.67 5.03
N PRO A 165 -19.08 26.05 3.86
CA PRO A 165 -19.30 25.13 2.74
C PRO A 165 -18.03 24.41 2.26
N LEU A 166 -16.86 25.08 2.28
CA LEU A 166 -15.57 24.48 1.94
C LEU A 166 -15.18 23.33 2.89
N LEU A 167 -15.52 23.46 4.18
CA LEU A 167 -15.25 22.44 5.18
C LEU A 167 -16.13 21.21 4.96
N ARG A 168 -17.41 21.43 4.62
CA ARG A 168 -18.33 20.35 4.24
C ARG A 168 -17.83 19.60 3.01
N GLU A 169 -17.36 20.31 1.99
CA GLU A 169 -16.79 19.72 0.77
C GLU A 169 -15.52 18.89 1.09
N LEU A 170 -14.66 19.40 1.97
CA LEU A 170 -13.48 18.69 2.46
C LEU A 170 -13.84 17.36 3.15
N PHE A 171 -14.86 17.36 4.01
CA PHE A 171 -15.32 16.15 4.68
C PHE A 171 -15.90 15.13 3.71
N TRP A 172 -16.70 15.56 2.73
CA TRP A 172 -17.17 14.67 1.66
C TRP A 172 -16.03 14.03 0.89
N ARG A 173 -15.03 14.82 0.49
CA ARG A 173 -13.83 14.33 -0.22
C ARG A 173 -13.07 13.27 0.58
N LYS A 174 -13.11 13.33 1.91
CA LYS A 174 -12.50 12.31 2.78
C LYS A 174 -13.37 11.08 2.99
N LEU A 175 -14.67 11.28 3.23
CA LEU A 175 -15.61 10.18 3.41
C LEU A 175 -15.76 9.29 2.19
N VAL A 176 -15.37 9.75 1.00
CA VAL A 176 -15.30 8.93 -0.23
C VAL A 176 -14.60 7.59 0.02
N ARG A 177 -13.60 7.55 0.90
CA ARG A 177 -12.78 6.37 1.21
C ARG A 177 -13.20 5.63 2.48
N CYS A 178 -14.26 6.08 3.14
CA CYS A 178 -14.72 5.44 4.35
C CYS A 178 -15.62 4.25 4.01
N PRO A 179 -15.24 3.01 4.41
CA PRO A 179 -16.08 1.85 4.14
C PRO A 179 -17.32 1.83 5.06
N GLY A 180 -18.21 0.87 4.80
CA GLY A 180 -19.33 0.53 5.67
C GLY A 180 -20.67 1.13 5.27
N ALA A 181 -21.74 0.40 5.57
CA ALA A 181 -23.10 0.75 5.16
C ALA A 181 -23.56 2.12 5.68
N GLU A 182 -23.13 2.51 6.89
CA GLU A 182 -23.46 3.81 7.47
C GLU A 182 -22.86 4.96 6.66
N THR A 183 -21.63 4.81 6.16
CA THR A 183 -21.00 5.80 5.26
C THR A 183 -21.69 5.80 3.91
N THR A 184 -21.94 4.63 3.32
CA THR A 184 -22.62 4.51 2.02
C THR A 184 -24.00 5.17 2.03
N ALA A 185 -24.73 5.09 3.15
CA ALA A 185 -26.02 5.75 3.32
C ALA A 185 -25.91 7.29 3.25
N LEU A 186 -24.79 7.88 3.68
CA LEU A 186 -24.58 9.32 3.58
C LEU A 186 -24.54 9.79 2.12
N PHE A 187 -23.93 9.01 1.22
CA PHE A 187 -23.87 9.36 -0.20
C PHE A 187 -25.23 9.30 -0.92
N ALA A 188 -26.27 8.79 -0.28
CA ALA A 188 -27.65 8.86 -0.77
C ALA A 188 -28.35 10.20 -0.43
N ARG A 189 -27.76 11.02 0.44
CA ARG A 189 -28.34 12.32 0.84
C ARG A 189 -28.38 13.29 -0.34
N GLU A 190 -29.28 14.27 -0.27
CA GLU A 190 -29.42 15.27 -1.34
C GLU A 190 -28.21 16.20 -1.46
N ASP A 191 -27.55 16.46 -0.34
CA ASP A 191 -26.44 17.40 -0.21
C ASP A 191 -25.08 16.76 -0.53
N ALA A 192 -25.02 15.46 -0.83
CA ALA A 192 -23.80 14.80 -1.26
C ALA A 192 -23.31 15.39 -2.61
N PRO A 193 -22.04 15.85 -2.72
CA PRO A 193 -21.46 16.28 -3.98
C PRO A 193 -21.44 15.12 -4.98
N VAL A 194 -21.79 15.42 -6.23
CA VAL A 194 -21.91 14.42 -7.29
C VAL A 194 -20.60 13.66 -7.48
N GLU A 195 -19.47 14.37 -7.49
CA GLU A 195 -18.13 13.83 -7.62
C GLU A 195 -17.80 12.86 -6.49
N SER A 196 -18.15 13.23 -5.26
CA SER A 196 -17.92 12.36 -4.11
C SER A 196 -18.78 11.10 -4.18
N VAL A 197 -20.01 11.16 -4.69
CA VAL A 197 -20.85 9.97 -4.95
C VAL A 197 -20.18 9.07 -6.00
N LEU A 198 -19.72 9.63 -7.12
CA LEU A 198 -19.04 8.88 -8.17
C LEU A 198 -17.77 8.18 -7.65
N GLN A 199 -16.94 8.90 -6.90
CA GLN A 199 -15.69 8.38 -6.34
C GLN A 199 -15.93 7.31 -5.27
N HIS A 200 -16.92 7.49 -4.38
CA HIS A 200 -17.27 6.49 -3.37
C HIS A 200 -17.78 5.20 -4.02
N HIS A 201 -18.68 5.33 -5.00
CA HIS A 201 -19.17 4.19 -5.78
C HIS A 201 -18.01 3.44 -6.47
N SER A 202 -17.02 4.17 -7.01
CA SER A 202 -15.81 3.56 -7.57
C SER A 202 -15.03 2.71 -6.58
N ALA A 203 -14.96 3.12 -5.33
CA ALA A 203 -14.13 2.49 -4.31
C ALA A 203 -14.80 1.22 -3.74
N PHE A 204 -16.12 1.27 -3.52
CA PHE A 204 -16.80 0.25 -2.71
C PHE A 204 -17.94 -0.48 -3.40
N ASP A 205 -18.70 0.19 -4.27
CA ASP A 205 -19.98 -0.36 -4.75
C ASP A 205 -19.88 -1.05 -6.10
N ARG A 206 -18.76 -0.93 -6.82
CA ARG A 206 -18.60 -1.61 -8.12
C ARG A 206 -18.72 -3.14 -7.98
N PRO A 207 -19.50 -3.81 -8.87
CA PRO A 207 -20.21 -3.28 -10.05
C PRO A 207 -21.70 -2.91 -9.81
N ARG A 208 -22.18 -2.84 -8.56
CA ARG A 208 -23.60 -2.67 -8.21
C ARG A 208 -24.10 -1.26 -8.51
N PHE A 209 -25.13 -1.14 -9.34
CA PHE A 209 -25.80 0.15 -9.54
C PHE A 209 -26.61 0.52 -8.29
N THR A 210 -26.47 1.75 -7.81
CA THR A 210 -27.15 2.22 -6.59
C THR A 210 -28.07 3.41 -6.89
N PRO A 211 -29.15 3.62 -6.11
CA PRO A 211 -30.01 4.79 -6.26
C PRO A 211 -29.26 6.13 -6.11
N ALA A 212 -28.23 6.17 -5.26
CA ALA A 212 -27.36 7.33 -5.10
C ALA A 212 -26.59 7.65 -6.40
N LEU A 213 -26.01 6.63 -7.04
CA LEU A 213 -25.34 6.78 -8.33
C LEU A 213 -26.32 7.23 -9.43
N GLU A 214 -27.51 6.64 -9.48
CA GLU A 214 -28.55 7.08 -10.43
C GLU A 214 -28.84 8.58 -10.28
N LYS A 215 -29.13 9.02 -9.05
CA LYS A 215 -29.43 10.42 -8.73
C LYS A 215 -28.27 11.34 -9.11
N ALA A 216 -27.04 10.95 -8.79
CA ALA A 216 -25.84 11.70 -9.16
C ALA A 216 -25.70 11.85 -10.68
N VAL A 217 -25.86 10.77 -11.45
CA VAL A 217 -25.78 10.83 -12.92
C VAL A 217 -26.89 11.66 -13.54
N ARG A 218 -28.12 11.57 -13.02
CA ARG A 218 -29.21 12.44 -13.46
C ARG A 218 -28.92 13.91 -13.19
N ARG A 219 -28.30 14.25 -12.06
CA ARG A 219 -27.82 15.62 -11.76
C ARG A 219 -26.76 16.07 -12.76
N ILE A 220 -25.77 15.23 -13.08
CA ILE A 220 -24.74 15.52 -14.11
C ILE A 220 -25.38 15.89 -15.45
N LEU A 221 -26.33 15.07 -15.92
CA LEU A 221 -27.02 15.28 -17.19
C LEU A 221 -27.91 16.54 -17.17
N THR A 222 -28.58 16.79 -16.05
CA THR A 222 -29.50 17.95 -15.90
C THR A 222 -28.72 19.26 -15.79
N GLN A 223 -27.61 19.26 -15.07
CA GLN A 223 -26.75 20.43 -14.84
C GLN A 223 -25.70 20.63 -15.95
N ASN A 224 -25.66 19.75 -16.94
CA ASN A 224 -24.68 19.73 -18.04
C ASN A 224 -23.22 19.80 -17.56
N ARG A 225 -22.88 18.97 -16.56
CA ARG A 225 -21.51 18.88 -16.01
C ARG A 225 -20.61 18.02 -16.89
N GLU A 226 -20.24 18.56 -18.05
CA GLU A 226 -19.49 17.87 -19.11
C GLU A 226 -18.16 17.28 -18.61
N GLU A 227 -17.50 17.97 -17.66
CA GLU A 227 -16.26 17.53 -17.03
C GLU A 227 -16.39 16.19 -16.30
N LEU A 228 -17.61 15.80 -15.92
CA LEU A 228 -17.90 14.54 -15.22
C LEU A 228 -18.47 13.44 -16.14
N PHE A 229 -18.77 13.74 -17.40
CA PHE A 229 -19.46 12.79 -18.29
C PHE A 229 -18.65 11.52 -18.50
N GLN A 230 -17.35 11.64 -18.74
CA GLN A 230 -16.47 10.49 -18.98
C GLN A 230 -16.37 9.58 -17.74
N GLU A 231 -16.29 10.19 -16.56
CA GLU A 231 -16.18 9.45 -15.30
C GLU A 231 -17.49 8.70 -15.01
N ALA A 232 -18.62 9.40 -15.05
CA ALA A 232 -19.95 8.82 -14.88
C ALA A 232 -20.24 7.68 -15.88
N TRP A 233 -19.90 7.90 -17.16
CA TRP A 233 -20.10 6.88 -18.21
C TRP A 233 -19.29 5.61 -17.90
N ARG A 234 -18.04 5.76 -17.46
CA ARG A 234 -17.16 4.64 -17.09
C ARG A 234 -17.81 3.78 -15.99
N TYR A 235 -18.43 4.39 -14.99
CA TYR A 235 -19.11 3.67 -13.91
C TYR A 235 -20.35 2.91 -14.39
N LEU A 236 -21.16 3.53 -15.23
CA LEU A 236 -22.39 2.91 -15.72
C LEU A 236 -22.16 1.80 -16.74
N SER A 237 -21.07 1.87 -17.53
CA SER A 237 -20.80 0.93 -18.62
C SER A 237 -20.61 -0.52 -18.18
N ALA A 238 -20.27 -0.75 -16.92
CA ALA A 238 -20.11 -2.09 -16.35
C ALA A 238 -21.41 -2.68 -15.78
N SER A 239 -22.46 -1.86 -15.61
CA SER A 239 -23.74 -2.31 -15.05
C SER A 239 -24.62 -2.97 -16.11
N GLN A 240 -25.32 -4.04 -15.72
CA GLN A 240 -26.30 -4.72 -16.58
C GLN A 240 -27.72 -4.18 -16.41
N GLU A 241 -27.94 -3.27 -15.45
CA GLU A 241 -29.28 -2.76 -15.15
C GLU A 241 -29.82 -1.86 -16.29
N PRO A 242 -31.09 -2.01 -16.69
CA PRO A 242 -31.67 -1.26 -17.81
C PRO A 242 -31.51 0.26 -17.66
N VAL A 243 -31.76 0.79 -16.46
CA VAL A 243 -31.66 2.23 -16.17
C VAL A 243 -30.21 2.72 -16.31
N ALA A 244 -29.24 1.94 -15.84
CA ALA A 244 -27.83 2.26 -15.98
C ALA A 244 -27.39 2.29 -17.45
N ARG A 245 -27.90 1.35 -18.27
CA ARG A 245 -27.62 1.32 -19.72
C ARG A 245 -28.21 2.53 -20.44
N GLU A 246 -29.44 2.93 -20.10
CA GLU A 246 -30.08 4.13 -20.66
C GLU A 246 -29.28 5.40 -20.33
N LEU A 247 -28.93 5.59 -19.06
CA LEU A 247 -28.14 6.75 -18.61
C LEU A 247 -26.72 6.74 -19.21
N SER A 248 -26.10 5.56 -19.37
CA SER A 248 -24.80 5.40 -20.03
C SER A 248 -24.87 5.83 -21.49
N GLU A 249 -25.90 5.43 -22.21
CA GLU A 249 -26.11 5.83 -23.61
C GLU A 249 -26.38 7.33 -23.75
N GLU A 250 -27.13 7.93 -22.83
CA GLU A 250 -27.35 9.38 -22.81
C GLU A 250 -26.06 10.17 -22.56
N LEU A 251 -25.28 9.80 -21.54
CA LEU A 251 -23.96 10.40 -21.29
C LEU A 251 -23.03 10.24 -22.49
N ARG A 252 -23.03 9.05 -23.11
CA ARG A 252 -22.24 8.76 -24.31
C ARG A 252 -22.64 9.68 -25.46
N ARG A 253 -23.94 9.82 -25.74
CA ARG A 253 -24.46 10.72 -26.78
C ARG A 253 -24.02 12.17 -26.57
N ARG A 254 -24.07 12.66 -25.33
CA ARG A 254 -23.66 14.04 -25.01
C ARG A 254 -22.16 14.25 -25.05
N ALA A 255 -21.38 13.31 -24.53
CA ALA A 255 -19.92 13.41 -24.56
C ALA A 255 -19.35 13.29 -26.00
N LEU A 256 -20.00 12.54 -26.89
CA LEU A 256 -19.54 12.25 -28.26
C LEU A 256 -19.38 13.48 -29.20
N GLY A 257 -19.74 14.70 -28.77
CA GLY A 257 -19.43 15.93 -29.50
C GLY A 257 -17.93 16.28 -29.54
N GLU A 258 -17.20 16.02 -28.46
CA GLU A 258 -15.75 16.29 -28.33
C GLU A 258 -14.92 15.01 -28.03
N LEU A 259 -15.55 13.98 -27.45
CA LEU A 259 -14.89 12.76 -26.98
C LEU A 259 -14.50 11.78 -28.10
N ARG A 260 -14.93 12.00 -29.35
CA ARG A 260 -14.75 11.06 -30.47
C ARG A 260 -13.27 10.86 -30.85
N ALA A 261 -12.47 11.93 -30.86
CA ALA A 261 -11.05 11.85 -31.17
C ALA A 261 -10.21 11.19 -30.04
N ALA A 262 -10.55 11.45 -28.78
CA ALA A 262 -9.88 10.85 -27.63
C ALA A 262 -10.29 9.37 -27.43
N LEU A 263 -11.55 9.02 -27.68
CA LEU A 263 -12.03 7.65 -27.67
C LEU A 263 -11.45 6.82 -28.81
N ASP A 264 -11.24 7.38 -30.00
CA ASP A 264 -10.60 6.64 -31.10
C ASP A 264 -9.12 6.33 -30.78
N GLN A 265 -8.39 7.24 -30.15
CA GLN A 265 -7.04 6.97 -29.63
C GLN A 265 -7.03 5.99 -28.45
N GLN A 266 -8.00 6.07 -27.54
CA GLN A 266 -8.11 5.16 -26.41
C GLN A 266 -8.59 3.76 -26.82
N ALA A 267 -9.48 3.67 -27.80
CA ALA A 267 -9.93 2.42 -28.40
C ALA A 267 -8.77 1.76 -29.17
N ALA A 268 -7.97 2.54 -29.91
CA ALA A 268 -6.78 2.03 -30.57
C ALA A 268 -5.72 1.51 -29.57
N SER A 269 -5.51 2.18 -28.44
CA SER A 269 -4.58 1.72 -27.40
C SER A 269 -5.11 0.54 -26.58
N ARG A 270 -6.42 0.50 -26.28
CA ARG A 270 -7.07 -0.66 -25.65
C ARG A 270 -7.12 -1.86 -26.58
N GLU A 271 -7.35 -1.65 -27.85
CA GLU A 271 -7.33 -2.71 -28.86
C GLU A 271 -5.91 -3.24 -29.05
N ARG A 272 -4.87 -2.40 -28.99
CA ARG A 272 -3.47 -2.88 -28.93
C ARG A 272 -3.18 -3.67 -27.66
N ALA A 273 -3.55 -3.16 -26.49
CA ALA A 273 -3.35 -3.86 -25.22
C ALA A 273 -4.16 -5.17 -25.15
N ARG A 274 -5.37 -5.18 -25.74
CA ARG A 274 -6.22 -6.36 -25.87
C ARG A 274 -5.65 -7.35 -26.87
N GLN A 275 -5.15 -6.90 -28.02
CA GLN A 275 -4.47 -7.75 -29.01
C GLN A 275 -3.17 -8.32 -28.44
N GLU A 276 -2.40 -7.57 -27.64
CA GLU A 276 -1.25 -8.10 -26.89
C GLU A 276 -1.67 -9.10 -25.80
N LYS A 277 -2.81 -8.88 -25.14
CA LYS A 277 -3.33 -9.76 -24.08
C LYS A 277 -4.04 -11.01 -24.64
N GLU A 278 -4.66 -10.94 -25.82
CA GLU A 278 -5.31 -12.02 -26.57
C GLU A 278 -4.32 -12.80 -27.46
N ALA A 279 -3.22 -12.19 -27.90
CA ALA A 279 -2.10 -12.89 -28.54
C ALA A 279 -1.31 -13.77 -27.55
N LEU A 280 -1.49 -13.55 -26.25
CA LEU A 280 -1.05 -14.47 -25.20
C LEU A 280 -2.14 -15.53 -25.00
N PRO A 281 -1.81 -16.83 -25.01
CA PRO A 281 -2.81 -17.89 -24.91
C PRO A 281 -3.64 -17.72 -23.62
N ALA A 282 -4.94 -17.45 -23.78
CA ALA A 282 -5.89 -17.20 -22.69
C ALA A 282 -6.01 -18.34 -21.67
N LYS A 283 -5.49 -19.52 -22.02
CA LYS A 283 -5.46 -20.71 -21.18
C LYS A 283 -4.02 -21.01 -20.81
N CYS A 284 -3.78 -21.11 -19.50
CA CYS A 284 -2.56 -21.69 -19.00
C CYS A 284 -2.48 -23.13 -19.51
N PRO A 285 -1.37 -23.54 -20.16
CA PRO A 285 -1.20 -24.93 -20.52
C PRO A 285 -1.19 -25.80 -19.26
N PRO A 286 -1.32 -27.14 -19.37
CA PRO A 286 -1.03 -28.03 -18.25
C PRO A 286 0.35 -27.72 -17.66
N VAL A 287 0.52 -27.95 -16.35
CA VAL A 287 1.79 -27.68 -15.66
C VAL A 287 2.94 -28.36 -16.41
N PRO A 288 3.89 -27.60 -16.98
CA PRO A 288 4.96 -28.19 -17.78
C PRO A 288 5.92 -28.96 -16.87
N THR A 289 6.54 -30.01 -17.41
CA THR A 289 7.50 -30.82 -16.66
C THR A 289 8.89 -30.18 -16.55
N ARG A 290 9.16 -29.17 -17.38
CA ARG A 290 10.43 -28.44 -17.48
C ARG A 290 10.18 -26.95 -17.78
N PRO A 291 11.11 -26.05 -17.43
CA PRO A 291 10.97 -24.61 -17.63
C PRO A 291 11.19 -24.14 -19.07
N GLU A 292 11.76 -24.99 -19.94
CA GLU A 292 12.11 -24.57 -21.30
C GLU A 292 10.90 -24.06 -22.09
N GLY A 293 11.03 -22.86 -22.65
CA GLY A 293 9.98 -22.23 -23.47
C GLY A 293 8.86 -21.54 -22.67
N ILE A 294 8.96 -21.51 -21.33
CA ILE A 294 8.07 -20.70 -20.49
C ILE A 294 8.71 -19.32 -20.30
N SER A 295 8.01 -18.27 -20.72
CA SER A 295 8.43 -16.90 -20.43
C SER A 295 8.10 -16.52 -18.98
N ASP A 296 8.85 -15.57 -18.41
CA ASP A 296 8.56 -15.03 -17.07
C ASP A 296 7.13 -14.48 -16.97
N LEU A 297 6.66 -13.78 -18.01
CA LEU A 297 5.27 -13.30 -18.06
C LEU A 297 4.25 -14.44 -18.01
N MET A 298 4.50 -15.55 -18.71
CA MET A 298 3.62 -16.72 -18.66
C MET A 298 3.66 -17.38 -17.28
N LEU A 299 4.85 -17.52 -16.71
CA LEU A 299 5.04 -18.04 -15.37
C LEU A 299 4.23 -17.23 -14.36
N SER A 300 4.45 -15.91 -14.30
CA SER A 300 3.76 -14.99 -13.38
C SER A 300 2.24 -15.06 -13.49
N ARG A 301 1.69 -15.26 -14.69
CA ARG A 301 0.24 -15.38 -14.92
C ARG A 301 -0.34 -16.75 -14.57
N CYS A 302 0.41 -17.83 -14.81
CA CYS A 302 -0.13 -19.19 -14.78
C CYS A 302 0.17 -19.94 -13.49
N LEU A 303 1.17 -19.51 -12.73
CA LEU A 303 1.63 -20.22 -11.55
C LEU A 303 0.51 -20.39 -10.50
N GLU A 304 -0.36 -19.40 -10.33
CA GLU A 304 -1.50 -19.46 -9.39
C GLU A 304 -2.53 -20.49 -9.83
N ARG A 305 -2.92 -20.45 -11.11
CA ARG A 305 -3.85 -21.42 -11.70
C ARG A 305 -3.28 -22.84 -11.66
N TRP A 306 -1.99 -22.99 -11.92
CA TRP A 306 -1.29 -24.27 -11.80
C TRP A 306 -1.31 -24.79 -10.37
N ALA A 307 -0.97 -23.94 -9.38
CA ALA A 307 -0.99 -24.30 -7.97
C ALA A 307 -2.38 -24.72 -7.50
N ALA A 308 -3.42 -23.98 -7.89
CA ALA A 308 -4.81 -24.30 -7.59
C ALA A 308 -5.26 -25.63 -8.21
N SER A 309 -4.83 -25.92 -9.45
CA SER A 309 -5.21 -27.16 -10.15
C SER A 309 -4.46 -28.41 -9.66
N ASN A 310 -3.16 -28.28 -9.39
CA ASN A 310 -2.29 -29.40 -9.03
C ASN A 310 -1.01 -28.89 -8.36
N TRP A 311 -1.08 -28.60 -7.06
CA TRP A 311 0.04 -28.08 -6.28
C TRP A 311 1.31 -28.94 -6.41
N ALA A 312 1.20 -30.26 -6.33
CA ALA A 312 2.36 -31.16 -6.37
C ALA A 312 3.10 -31.15 -7.72
N ALA A 313 2.38 -31.01 -8.83
CA ALA A 313 3.01 -30.81 -10.14
C ALA A 313 3.69 -29.43 -10.21
N THR A 314 3.01 -28.39 -9.74
CA THR A 314 3.50 -27.01 -9.75
C THR A 314 4.75 -26.82 -8.87
N ALA A 315 4.79 -27.45 -7.70
CA ALA A 315 5.96 -27.46 -6.82
C ALA A 315 7.19 -28.11 -7.48
N ARG A 316 6.99 -29.23 -8.19
CA ARG A 316 8.07 -29.88 -8.97
C ARG A 316 8.56 -28.99 -10.11
N PHE A 317 7.64 -28.33 -10.81
CA PHE A 317 7.99 -27.35 -11.83
C PHE A 317 8.76 -26.17 -11.22
N ALA A 318 8.30 -25.59 -10.11
CA ALA A 318 8.95 -24.47 -9.43
C ALA A 318 10.38 -24.81 -8.96
N LEU A 319 10.61 -26.05 -8.49
CA LEU A 319 11.96 -26.55 -8.18
C LEU A 319 12.89 -26.55 -9.40
N SER A 320 12.36 -26.85 -10.58
CA SER A 320 13.12 -26.84 -11.84
C SER A 320 13.31 -25.41 -12.36
N ALA A 321 12.26 -24.59 -12.31
CA ALA A 321 12.27 -23.20 -12.74
C ALA A 321 13.29 -22.36 -11.96
N ALA A 322 13.37 -22.54 -10.63
CA ALA A 322 14.34 -21.84 -9.77
C ALA A 322 15.82 -22.19 -10.07
N ARG A 323 16.09 -23.17 -10.94
CA ARG A 323 17.43 -23.52 -11.40
C ARG A 323 17.66 -23.16 -12.87
N SER A 324 16.63 -22.67 -13.56
CA SER A 324 16.70 -22.30 -14.97
C SER A 324 17.33 -20.92 -15.12
N PRO A 325 18.38 -20.78 -15.95
CA PRO A 325 18.89 -19.45 -16.33
C PRO A 325 17.82 -18.58 -17.00
N GLU A 326 16.87 -19.20 -17.71
CA GLU A 326 15.79 -18.50 -18.45
C GLU A 326 14.76 -17.83 -17.53
N LEU A 327 14.67 -18.29 -16.28
CA LEU A 327 13.70 -17.82 -15.28
C LEU A 327 14.40 -17.28 -14.03
N GLN A 328 15.65 -16.85 -14.15
CA GLN A 328 16.42 -16.28 -13.04
C GLN A 328 15.81 -14.97 -12.51
N ASP A 329 15.10 -14.25 -13.38
CA ASP A 329 14.43 -12.97 -13.07
C ASP A 329 12.97 -13.17 -12.61
N ALA A 330 12.49 -14.42 -12.56
CA ALA A 330 11.14 -14.71 -12.09
C ALA A 330 10.99 -14.45 -10.59
N ASP A 331 9.80 -14.02 -10.18
CA ASP A 331 9.47 -13.69 -8.79
C ASP A 331 9.90 -14.82 -7.82
N PRO A 332 10.98 -14.59 -7.03
CA PRO A 332 11.59 -15.64 -6.23
C PRO A 332 10.71 -16.06 -5.06
N GLU A 333 9.85 -15.17 -4.54
CA GLU A 333 8.95 -15.47 -3.42
C GLU A 333 7.87 -16.49 -3.84
N ARG A 334 7.29 -16.34 -5.04
CA ARG A 334 6.29 -17.29 -5.57
C ARG A 334 6.86 -18.69 -5.74
N LEU A 335 8.05 -18.78 -6.36
CA LEU A 335 8.71 -20.05 -6.57
C LEU A 335 9.14 -20.68 -5.23
N ALA A 336 9.64 -19.89 -4.29
CA ALA A 336 10.02 -20.38 -2.97
C ALA A 336 8.82 -20.89 -2.16
N THR A 337 7.68 -20.23 -2.25
CA THR A 337 6.45 -20.65 -1.56
C THR A 337 6.03 -22.06 -1.99
N LEU A 338 5.95 -22.32 -3.29
CA LEU A 338 5.60 -23.63 -3.83
C LEU A 338 6.60 -24.73 -3.49
N ARG A 339 7.86 -24.37 -3.25
CA ARG A 339 8.91 -25.31 -2.86
C ARG A 339 8.84 -25.71 -1.39
N ASN A 340 8.38 -24.80 -0.53
CA ASN A 340 8.43 -24.96 0.92
C ASN A 340 7.14 -25.51 1.52
N PHE A 341 6.03 -25.45 0.80
CA PHE A 341 4.73 -25.93 1.26
C PHE A 341 4.12 -26.89 0.24
N SER A 342 3.32 -27.84 0.70
CA SER A 342 2.57 -28.82 -0.11
C SER A 342 1.13 -28.37 -0.42
N SER A 343 0.67 -27.30 0.23
CA SER A 343 -0.61 -26.65 -0.03
C SER A 343 -0.65 -25.24 0.55
N LEU A 344 -1.61 -24.45 0.10
CA LEU A 344 -1.93 -23.15 0.70
C LEU A 344 -2.37 -23.28 2.17
N ALA A 345 -3.09 -24.35 2.52
CA ALA A 345 -3.51 -24.62 3.89
C ALA A 345 -2.32 -24.84 4.82
N GLU A 346 -1.28 -25.54 4.35
CA GLU A 346 -0.04 -25.73 5.10
C GLU A 346 0.70 -24.39 5.30
N MET A 347 0.83 -23.56 4.26
CA MET A 347 1.45 -22.24 4.40
C MET A 347 0.71 -21.38 5.43
N ARG A 348 -0.62 -21.33 5.38
CA ARG A 348 -1.45 -20.60 6.35
C ARG A 348 -1.29 -21.19 7.76
N GLY A 349 -1.25 -22.51 7.90
CA GLY A 349 -0.99 -23.20 9.17
C GLY A 349 0.36 -22.80 9.76
N TRP A 350 1.40 -22.82 8.93
CA TRP A 350 2.74 -22.39 9.32
C TRP A 350 2.78 -20.89 9.72
N ALA A 351 2.17 -20.01 8.94
CA ALA A 351 2.12 -18.57 9.26
C ALA A 351 1.40 -18.29 10.59
N ARG A 352 0.32 -19.03 10.90
CA ARG A 352 -0.38 -18.96 12.20
C ARG A 352 0.49 -19.48 13.34
N GLU A 353 1.11 -20.65 13.18
CA GLU A 353 2.02 -21.23 14.17
C GLU A 353 3.16 -20.25 14.51
N ARG A 354 3.67 -19.54 13.50
CA ARG A 354 4.72 -18.53 13.65
C ARG A 354 4.21 -17.13 14.01
N ARG A 355 2.91 -16.98 14.29
CA ARG A 355 2.27 -15.71 14.67
C ARG A 355 2.55 -14.57 13.69
N LEU A 356 2.70 -14.90 12.41
CA LEU A 356 2.75 -13.93 11.33
C LEU A 356 1.35 -13.45 10.95
N LEU A 357 0.32 -14.17 11.40
CA LEU A 357 -1.09 -13.80 11.28
C LEU A 357 -1.65 -13.59 12.70
N PRO A 358 -2.49 -12.56 12.92
CA PRO A 358 -3.09 -12.31 14.22
C PRO A 358 -4.08 -13.42 14.60
N GLU A 359 -4.20 -13.69 15.90
CA GLU A 359 -5.21 -14.60 16.44
C GLU A 359 -6.59 -14.05 16.12
N GLY A 360 -7.41 -14.84 15.42
CA GLY A 360 -8.73 -14.39 14.98
C GLY A 360 -8.74 -13.49 13.74
N ALA A 361 -7.65 -13.42 12.98
CA ALA A 361 -7.73 -12.99 11.57
C ALA A 361 -8.96 -13.68 10.97
N PRO A 362 -9.90 -12.95 10.32
CA PRO A 362 -11.07 -13.57 9.72
C PRO A 362 -10.58 -14.76 8.89
N ASN A 363 -11.42 -15.79 8.71
CA ASN A 363 -11.12 -16.76 7.67
C ASN A 363 -10.93 -15.95 6.40
N LEU A 364 -9.64 -15.68 6.07
CA LEU A 364 -9.19 -15.08 4.84
C LEU A 364 -10.04 -15.78 3.81
N ALA A 365 -10.78 -15.02 2.99
CA ALA A 365 -11.72 -15.58 2.03
C ALA A 365 -11.18 -16.91 1.51
N ASP A 366 -12.04 -17.94 1.45
CA ASP A 366 -11.61 -19.35 1.31
C ASP A 366 -10.46 -19.53 0.30
N GLU A 367 -10.43 -18.67 -0.72
CA GLU A 367 -9.30 -18.45 -1.63
C GLU A 367 -8.69 -17.03 -1.50
N PRO A 368 -7.40 -16.88 -1.14
CA PRO A 368 -6.71 -15.60 -1.24
C PRO A 368 -6.49 -15.28 -2.72
N GLU A 369 -6.46 -13.98 -3.06
CA GLU A 369 -6.18 -13.54 -4.44
C GLU A 369 -4.82 -14.03 -4.96
N SER A 370 -3.88 -14.34 -4.06
CA SER A 370 -2.60 -14.97 -4.41
C SER A 370 -2.08 -15.93 -3.33
N PHE A 371 -1.16 -16.84 -3.70
CA PHE A 371 -0.68 -17.93 -2.85
C PHE A 371 0.65 -17.68 -2.14
N TYR A 372 1.25 -16.48 -2.21
CA TYR A 372 2.53 -16.20 -1.55
C TYR A 372 2.37 -15.56 -0.15
N LEU A 373 3.43 -15.64 0.67
CA LEU A 373 3.36 -15.34 2.09
C LEU A 373 3.09 -13.86 2.37
N SER A 374 3.74 -12.94 1.64
CA SER A 374 3.52 -11.51 1.82
C SER A 374 2.06 -11.10 1.50
N ALA A 375 1.42 -11.66 0.46
CA ALA A 375 0.00 -11.42 0.17
C ALA A 375 -0.93 -11.93 1.30
N VAL A 376 -0.63 -13.11 1.86
CA VAL A 376 -1.40 -13.63 3.01
C VAL A 376 -1.23 -12.73 4.24
N MET A 377 -0.03 -12.15 4.43
CA MET A 377 0.21 -11.16 5.48
C MET A 377 -0.44 -9.81 5.18
N GLU A 378 -0.50 -9.36 3.93
CA GLU A 378 -1.19 -8.12 3.52
C GLU A 378 -2.67 -8.21 3.88
N GLN A 379 -3.34 -9.33 3.55
CA GLN A 379 -4.73 -9.59 3.95
C GLN A 379 -4.93 -9.63 5.47
N ALA A 380 -3.89 -10.02 6.21
CA ALA A 380 -3.89 -10.04 7.67
C ALA A 380 -3.40 -8.71 8.29
N GLN A 381 -3.20 -7.65 7.49
CA GLN A 381 -2.67 -6.36 7.90
C GLN A 381 -1.32 -6.45 8.63
N ARG A 382 -0.47 -7.39 8.19
CA ARG A 382 0.89 -7.64 8.66
C ARG A 382 1.93 -7.43 7.57
N ALA A 383 1.51 -7.08 6.36
CA ALA A 383 2.37 -6.61 5.30
C ALA A 383 1.74 -5.40 4.62
N PHE A 384 2.59 -4.51 4.15
CA PHE A 384 2.23 -3.18 3.67
C PHE A 384 3.11 -2.87 2.47
N ARG A 385 2.62 -2.12 1.48
CA ARG A 385 3.46 -1.67 0.38
C ARG A 385 3.59 -0.17 0.43
N ILE A 386 4.82 0.32 0.46
CA ILE A 386 5.11 1.73 0.66
C ILE A 386 5.63 2.31 -0.66
N GLY A 387 4.92 3.29 -1.20
CA GLY A 387 5.42 4.10 -2.32
C GLY A 387 6.72 4.82 -1.95
N ILE A 388 7.79 4.51 -2.66
CA ILE A 388 9.12 5.04 -2.41
C ILE A 388 9.19 6.52 -2.80
N ALA A 389 8.66 6.85 -3.99
CA ALA A 389 8.65 8.20 -4.55
C ALA A 389 7.22 8.76 -4.64
N ASP A 390 7.09 10.07 -4.45
CA ASP A 390 5.83 10.80 -4.57
C ASP A 390 6.09 12.23 -5.04
N ALA A 391 5.04 12.97 -5.37
CA ALA A 391 5.11 14.37 -5.74
C ALA A 391 5.32 15.32 -4.53
N GLU A 392 5.11 14.85 -3.29
CA GLU A 392 5.25 15.68 -2.10
C GLU A 392 6.72 16.00 -1.78
N PHE A 393 7.00 17.28 -1.53
CA PHE A 393 8.31 17.78 -1.18
C PHE A 393 8.25 18.94 -0.17
N PRO A 394 8.99 18.90 0.95
CA PRO A 394 9.86 17.81 1.42
C PRO A 394 9.09 16.56 1.85
N ARG A 395 9.76 15.39 1.87
CA ARG A 395 9.11 14.13 2.26
C ARG A 395 8.81 14.05 3.74
N ARG A 396 7.66 13.45 4.05
CA ARG A 396 7.09 13.35 5.40
C ARG A 396 7.22 11.96 5.98
N HIS A 397 8.43 11.64 6.45
CA HIS A 397 8.71 10.39 7.14
C HIS A 397 7.89 10.25 8.43
N ASP A 398 7.56 11.37 9.07
CA ASP A 398 6.74 11.39 10.28
C ASP A 398 5.31 10.91 10.05
N ALA A 399 4.70 11.23 8.90
CA ALA A 399 3.41 10.70 8.50
C ALA A 399 3.49 9.17 8.30
N LEU A 400 4.52 8.71 7.58
CA LEU A 400 4.75 7.27 7.37
C LEU A 400 4.99 6.51 8.70
N LEU A 401 5.70 7.13 9.65
CA LEU A 401 5.90 6.59 10.99
C LEU A 401 4.58 6.40 11.74
N VAL A 402 3.68 7.40 11.69
CA VAL A 402 2.35 7.32 12.32
C VAL A 402 1.51 6.21 11.68
N THR A 403 1.48 6.17 10.35
CA THR A 403 0.84 5.11 9.56
C THR A 403 1.27 3.71 10.01
N LEU A 404 2.58 3.44 10.01
CA LEU A 404 3.09 2.12 10.38
C LEU A 404 2.88 1.83 11.87
N ALA A 405 2.98 2.82 12.74
CA ALA A 405 2.73 2.64 14.17
C ALA A 405 1.27 2.27 14.47
N TRP A 406 0.32 2.83 13.71
CA TRP A 406 -1.10 2.53 13.85
C TRP A 406 -1.44 1.06 13.60
N THR A 407 -0.77 0.45 12.61
CA THR A 407 -0.95 -0.95 12.23
C THR A 407 -0.24 -1.91 13.20
N ALA A 408 0.78 -1.44 13.90
CA ALA A 408 1.51 -2.18 14.94
C ALA A 408 0.97 -1.95 16.36
N ARG A 409 -0.34 -1.74 16.49
CA ARG A 409 -1.01 -1.71 17.80
C ARG A 409 -1.26 -3.13 18.32
N PRO A 410 -1.19 -3.33 19.65
CA PRO A 410 -1.04 -2.30 20.69
C PRO A 410 0.40 -1.83 20.95
N GLU A 411 1.42 -2.46 20.37
CA GLU A 411 2.84 -2.29 20.75
C GLU A 411 3.37 -0.86 20.61
N LEU A 412 2.88 -0.11 19.62
CA LEU A 412 3.25 1.29 19.39
C LEU A 412 2.17 2.31 19.79
N SER A 413 1.18 1.91 20.59
CA SER A 413 0.16 2.84 21.10
C SER A 413 0.80 3.95 21.95
N GLY A 414 0.32 5.19 21.79
CA GLY A 414 0.80 6.35 22.54
C GLY A 414 2.21 6.84 22.19
N VAL A 415 2.85 6.28 21.15
CA VAL A 415 4.14 6.77 20.65
C VAL A 415 3.91 8.00 19.78
N VAL A 416 4.64 9.07 20.05
CA VAL A 416 4.54 10.31 19.28
C VAL A 416 5.75 10.46 18.37
N PHE A 417 5.51 10.74 17.09
CA PHE A 417 6.57 10.90 16.09
C PHE A 417 6.75 12.34 15.65
N GLU A 418 7.96 12.66 15.21
CA GLU A 418 8.31 13.96 14.67
C GLU A 418 9.46 13.85 13.65
N GLN A 419 9.39 14.65 12.60
CA GLN A 419 10.49 14.91 11.69
C GLN A 419 11.00 16.35 11.85
N LEU A 420 12.30 16.50 12.06
CA LEU A 420 12.97 17.80 12.03
C LEU A 420 13.74 17.97 10.72
N PRO A 421 13.52 19.09 9.99
CA PRO A 421 14.27 19.37 8.78
C PRO A 421 15.76 19.61 9.06
N PRO A 422 16.64 19.44 8.06
CA PRO A 422 18.00 19.97 8.14
C PRO A 422 17.98 21.50 8.32
N LYS A 423 19.10 22.09 8.74
CA LYS A 423 19.19 23.55 8.98
C LYS A 423 18.99 24.33 7.69
N SER A 424 19.44 23.77 6.58
CA SER A 424 19.25 24.29 5.24
C SER A 424 18.33 23.35 4.45
N PRO A 425 17.01 23.40 4.69
CA PRO A 425 16.06 22.59 3.93
C PRO A 425 15.97 23.13 2.51
N VAL A 426 15.82 22.20 1.58
CA VAL A 426 15.52 22.53 0.20
C VAL A 426 14.11 23.12 0.15
N ARG A 427 13.93 24.21 -0.58
CA ARG A 427 12.66 24.95 -0.58
C ARG A 427 11.86 24.76 -1.85
N ARG A 428 12.49 24.28 -2.92
CA ARG A 428 11.85 24.11 -4.22
C ARG A 428 12.22 22.80 -4.89
N TRP A 429 11.27 22.25 -5.62
CA TRP A 429 11.51 21.10 -6.49
C TRP A 429 12.64 21.41 -7.50
N GLY A 430 13.58 20.49 -7.65
CA GLY A 430 14.72 20.62 -8.58
C GLY A 430 15.99 21.24 -7.99
N GLU A 431 15.93 21.84 -6.79
CA GLU A 431 17.13 22.23 -6.05
C GLU A 431 17.88 20.99 -5.54
N LYS A 432 19.22 21.01 -5.57
CA LYS A 432 20.01 19.89 -5.05
C LYS A 432 19.85 19.80 -3.52
N PRO A 433 19.66 18.61 -2.92
CA PRO A 433 19.51 18.50 -1.49
C PRO A 433 20.84 18.85 -0.85
N SER A 434 20.76 19.55 0.28
CA SER A 434 21.92 19.66 1.16
C SER A 434 22.34 18.25 1.59
N SER A 435 23.63 18.09 1.89
CA SER A 435 24.12 16.85 2.53
C SER A 435 23.66 16.72 3.98
N GLU A 436 22.96 17.73 4.51
CA GLU A 436 22.38 17.69 5.85
C GLU A 436 21.15 16.77 5.86
N GLU A 437 21.08 15.92 6.88
CA GLU A 437 20.05 14.91 7.05
C GLU A 437 18.87 15.43 7.90
N TYR A 438 17.70 14.86 7.67
CA TYR A 438 16.57 14.98 8.59
C TYR A 438 16.88 14.27 9.91
N THR A 439 16.22 14.70 10.98
CA THR A 439 16.22 13.94 12.24
C THR A 439 14.82 13.44 12.51
N LEU A 440 14.65 12.12 12.53
CA LEU A 440 13.41 11.47 12.93
C LEU A 440 13.45 11.23 14.43
N ARG A 441 12.33 11.50 15.10
CA ARG A 441 12.18 11.35 16.54
C ARG A 441 10.94 10.53 16.86
N ALA A 442 11.06 9.72 17.91
CA ALA A 442 9.93 9.11 18.57
C ALA A 442 9.99 9.44 20.07
N TYR A 443 8.84 9.72 20.66
CA TYR A 443 8.66 9.94 22.09
C TYR A 443 7.78 8.82 22.63
N ALA A 444 8.34 8.01 23.52
CA ALA A 444 7.65 6.88 24.14
C ALA A 444 8.11 6.75 25.58
N ASP A 445 7.17 6.58 26.50
CA ASP A 445 7.44 6.20 27.89
C ASP A 445 8.44 7.13 28.61
N GLY A 446 8.35 8.44 28.35
CA GLY A 446 9.24 9.46 28.93
C GLY A 446 10.61 9.58 28.27
N GLN A 447 10.83 8.88 27.15
CA GLN A 447 12.10 8.84 26.44
C GLN A 447 11.96 9.38 25.03
N ARG A 448 13.04 9.98 24.52
CA ARG A 448 13.20 10.36 23.12
C ARG A 448 14.19 9.44 22.45
N PHE A 449 13.76 8.86 21.33
CA PHE A 449 14.55 8.09 20.38
C PHE A 449 14.83 8.95 19.17
N SER A 450 16.01 8.86 18.57
CA SER A 450 16.34 9.66 17.39
C SER A 450 17.27 8.95 16.42
N VAL A 451 16.96 9.13 15.14
CA VAL A 451 17.68 8.56 13.99
C VAL A 451 17.82 9.65 12.92
N LYS A 452 18.90 9.56 12.13
CA LYS A 452 19.09 10.39 10.94
C LYS A 452 18.46 9.74 9.72
N ALA A 453 17.78 10.56 8.92
CA ALA A 453 17.20 10.15 7.66
C ALA A 453 17.76 11.00 6.53
N ARG A 454 18.18 10.35 5.45
CA ARG A 454 18.83 11.01 4.33
C ARG A 454 17.85 11.97 3.64
N ASN A 455 18.37 13.12 3.21
CA ASN A 455 17.61 14.10 2.46
C ASN A 455 17.56 13.73 0.96
N ALA A 456 16.79 12.70 0.63
CA ALA A 456 16.77 12.07 -0.69
C ALA A 456 15.62 12.57 -1.60
N TYR A 457 15.46 13.89 -1.72
CA TYR A 457 14.40 14.49 -2.54
C TYR A 457 12.98 14.03 -2.16
N SER A 458 12.29 13.38 -3.11
CA SER A 458 10.96 12.82 -3.02
C SER A 458 10.96 11.36 -2.56
N VAL A 459 12.10 10.82 -2.14
CA VAL A 459 12.23 9.44 -1.69
C VAL A 459 12.16 9.37 -0.16
N HIS A 460 11.39 8.40 0.35
CA HIS A 460 11.44 8.03 1.76
C HIS A 460 12.73 7.25 2.07
N ASP A 461 13.43 7.64 3.14
CA ASP A 461 14.43 6.80 3.78
C ASP A 461 13.74 5.73 4.64
N ILE A 462 13.27 4.66 3.97
CA ILE A 462 12.57 3.54 4.60
C ILE A 462 13.46 2.88 5.67
N GLY A 463 14.77 2.82 5.46
CA GLY A 463 15.72 2.32 6.45
C GLY A 463 15.64 3.09 7.76
N ALA A 464 15.70 4.42 7.70
CA ALA A 464 15.57 5.29 8.88
C ALA A 464 14.22 5.13 9.59
N VAL A 465 13.12 5.05 8.82
CA VAL A 465 11.75 4.89 9.36
C VAL A 465 11.62 3.56 10.11
N LEU A 466 11.95 2.44 9.46
CA LEU A 466 11.82 1.12 10.09
C LEU A 466 12.81 0.95 11.26
N GLY A 467 14.01 1.52 11.13
CA GLY A 467 15.00 1.52 12.20
C GLY A 467 14.48 2.21 13.46
N LEU A 468 13.86 3.39 13.33
CA LEU A 468 13.28 4.10 14.48
C LEU A 468 12.13 3.30 15.12
N LEU A 469 11.21 2.75 14.32
CA LEU A 469 10.08 1.94 14.83
C LEU A 469 10.58 0.70 15.60
N ASN A 470 11.55 -0.02 15.02
CA ASN A 470 12.12 -1.22 15.62
C ASN A 470 12.86 -0.92 16.93
N GLN A 471 13.53 0.24 17.04
CA GLN A 471 14.17 0.67 18.27
C GLN A 471 13.16 0.93 19.40
N VAL A 472 12.03 1.57 19.09
CA VAL A 472 10.96 1.81 20.08
C VAL A 472 10.34 0.47 20.51
N LEU A 473 10.07 -0.43 19.56
CA LEU A 473 9.56 -1.78 19.84
C LEU A 473 10.53 -2.58 20.73
N GLU A 474 11.83 -2.53 20.46
CA GLU A 474 12.86 -3.18 21.27
C GLU A 474 12.92 -2.59 22.68
N ALA A 475 12.89 -1.26 22.83
CA ALA A 475 12.90 -0.60 24.13
C ALA A 475 11.66 -0.93 24.98
N ARG A 476 10.52 -1.21 24.34
CA ARG A 476 9.28 -1.69 24.97
C ARG A 476 9.26 -3.20 25.22
N GLY A 477 10.32 -3.92 24.86
CA GLY A 477 10.39 -5.38 25.01
C GLY A 477 9.46 -6.16 24.07
N SER A 478 8.95 -5.53 23.02
CA SER A 478 8.15 -6.22 22.02
C SER A 478 9.02 -7.22 21.24
N PRO A 479 8.52 -8.44 20.96
CA PRO A 479 9.20 -9.39 20.08
C PRO A 479 8.97 -9.09 18.59
N HIS A 480 8.06 -8.17 18.25
CA HIS A 480 7.69 -7.85 16.88
C HIS A 480 8.64 -6.83 16.25
N ARG A 481 8.90 -6.95 14.96
CA ARG A 481 9.72 -6.02 14.18
C ARG A 481 9.08 -5.76 12.83
N PHE A 482 9.36 -4.57 12.29
CA PHE A 482 9.18 -4.26 10.89
C PHE A 482 10.40 -4.71 10.09
N ALA A 483 10.16 -5.15 8.86
CA ALA A 483 11.21 -5.52 7.93
C ALA A 483 10.82 -5.13 6.52
N ALA A 484 11.72 -4.45 5.81
CA ALA A 484 11.57 -4.25 4.37
C ALA A 484 11.92 -5.55 3.64
N LEU A 485 11.11 -5.90 2.64
CA LEU A 485 11.43 -6.94 1.68
C LEU A 485 12.17 -6.33 0.51
N ASN A 486 13.04 -7.13 -0.12
CA ASN A 486 13.67 -6.75 -1.37
C ASN A 486 12.59 -6.58 -2.44
N THR A 487 12.65 -5.48 -3.16
CA THR A 487 11.70 -5.12 -4.20
C THR A 487 12.47 -4.62 -5.39
N ASP A 488 11.92 -4.84 -6.57
CA ASP A 488 12.61 -4.40 -7.76
C ASP A 488 12.32 -2.92 -8.03
N PHE A 489 11.11 -2.34 -7.92
CA PHE A 489 10.91 -0.88 -8.15
C PHE A 489 9.66 -0.24 -7.51
N TRP A 490 9.76 1.09 -7.27
CA TRP A 490 8.76 2.10 -6.81
C TRP A 490 7.96 1.85 -5.51
N GLU A 491 7.83 0.60 -5.08
CA GLU A 491 7.10 0.21 -3.89
C GLU A 491 7.92 -0.76 -3.05
N VAL A 492 7.98 -0.56 -1.74
CA VAL A 492 8.66 -1.46 -0.80
C VAL A 492 7.62 -2.23 -0.02
N PRO A 493 7.55 -3.56 -0.16
CA PRO A 493 6.80 -4.38 0.77
C PRO A 493 7.50 -4.33 2.14
N VAL A 494 6.77 -3.98 3.18
CA VAL A 494 7.19 -3.99 4.57
C VAL A 494 6.32 -4.96 5.33
N VAL A 495 6.92 -5.90 6.04
CA VAL A 495 6.23 -6.87 6.88
C VAL A 495 6.41 -6.53 8.36
N PHE A 496 5.42 -6.87 9.18
CA PHE A 496 5.42 -6.69 10.62
C PHE A 496 5.05 -8.00 11.31
N GLY A 497 5.92 -8.51 12.17
CA GLY A 497 5.73 -9.80 12.84
C GLY A 497 6.85 -10.13 13.82
N PRO A 498 6.78 -11.28 14.53
CA PRO A 498 7.83 -11.66 15.47
C PRO A 498 9.17 -11.78 14.76
N GLU A 499 10.22 -11.18 15.31
CA GLU A 499 11.54 -11.10 14.67
C GLU A 499 12.07 -12.49 14.26
N ALA A 500 11.94 -13.47 15.16
CA ALA A 500 12.36 -14.84 14.90
C ALA A 500 11.63 -15.46 13.71
N SER A 501 10.32 -15.22 13.58
CA SER A 501 9.50 -15.70 12.48
C SER A 501 9.86 -15.03 11.16
N LEU A 502 10.16 -13.73 11.18
CA LEU A 502 10.59 -12.99 9.99
C LEU A 502 11.94 -13.49 9.45
N ARG A 503 12.90 -13.71 10.36
CA ARG A 503 14.22 -14.29 10.02
C ARG A 503 14.11 -15.73 9.52
N GLU A 504 13.21 -16.53 10.09
CA GLU A 504 12.99 -17.89 9.62
C GLU A 504 12.40 -17.91 8.20
N ALA A 505 11.43 -17.04 7.90
CA ALA A 505 10.89 -16.91 6.55
C ALA A 505 11.98 -16.54 5.52
N ASP A 506 12.87 -15.60 5.87
CA ASP A 506 14.04 -15.23 5.04
C ASP A 506 15.01 -16.39 4.85
N ALA A 507 15.32 -17.13 5.93
CA ALA A 507 16.20 -18.30 5.89
C ALA A 507 15.63 -19.44 5.03
N ARG A 508 14.29 -19.60 4.99
CA ARG A 508 13.58 -20.53 4.10
C ARG A 508 13.46 -20.01 2.66
N GLY A 509 13.88 -18.76 2.42
CA GLY A 509 13.78 -18.08 1.14
C GLY A 509 12.36 -17.72 0.73
N LEU A 510 11.39 -17.75 1.66
CA LEU A 510 10.00 -17.38 1.39
C LEU A 510 9.89 -15.93 0.92
N TRP A 511 10.78 -15.08 1.40
CA TRP A 511 11.06 -13.76 0.87
C TRP A 511 12.55 -13.47 1.03
N ARG A 512 12.97 -12.26 0.64
CA ARG A 512 14.30 -11.75 0.92
C ARG A 512 14.19 -10.45 1.69
N LEU A 513 14.86 -10.37 2.85
CA LEU A 513 14.99 -9.11 3.58
C LEU A 513 15.84 -8.11 2.79
N GLY A 514 15.26 -6.95 2.52
CA GLY A 514 15.89 -5.81 1.88
C GLY A 514 16.75 -5.03 2.85
N ASP A 515 17.77 -4.35 2.33
CA ASP A 515 18.51 -3.32 3.06
C ASP A 515 17.87 -1.96 2.74
N GLY A 516 17.39 -1.26 3.75
CA GLY A 516 16.74 0.05 3.57
C GLY A 516 17.64 1.10 2.91
N GLN A 517 18.96 1.04 3.12
CA GLN A 517 19.91 1.92 2.43
C GLN A 517 20.10 1.51 0.97
N GLU A 518 20.15 0.21 0.68
CA GLU A 518 20.24 -0.30 -0.69
C GLU A 518 19.01 0.11 -1.50
N ILE A 519 17.81 -0.05 -0.93
CA ILE A 519 16.53 0.38 -1.51
C ILE A 519 16.56 1.88 -1.81
N LEU A 520 17.03 2.70 -0.87
CA LEU A 520 17.13 4.14 -1.04
C LEU A 520 18.06 4.54 -2.18
N VAL A 521 19.26 3.93 -2.23
CA VAL A 521 20.26 4.21 -3.27
C VAL A 521 19.74 3.81 -4.65
N GLN A 522 19.09 2.65 -4.76
CA GLN A 522 18.46 2.19 -5.99
C GLN A 522 17.37 3.17 -6.44
N ALA A 523 16.46 3.56 -5.54
CA ALA A 523 15.39 4.49 -5.85
C ALA A 523 15.89 5.87 -6.32
N GLU A 524 16.92 6.43 -5.66
CA GLU A 524 17.54 7.67 -6.09
C GLU A 524 18.16 7.54 -7.49
N ALA A 525 18.88 6.44 -7.76
CA ALA A 525 19.49 6.20 -9.06
C ALA A 525 18.42 6.20 -10.18
N HIS A 526 17.28 5.54 -9.94
CA HIS A 526 16.17 5.51 -10.89
C HIS A 526 15.51 6.86 -11.12
N LEU A 527 15.28 7.66 -10.07
CA LEU A 527 14.75 9.02 -10.22
C LEU A 527 15.69 9.92 -11.04
N TRP A 528 17.00 9.76 -10.85
CA TRP A 528 17.99 10.51 -11.61
C TRP A 528 18.06 10.09 -13.08
N GLU A 529 17.90 8.80 -13.37
CA GLU A 529 17.83 8.31 -14.74
C GLU A 529 16.55 8.80 -15.45
N GLY A 530 15.40 8.76 -14.77
CA GLY A 530 14.14 9.28 -15.29
C GLY A 530 14.20 10.78 -15.59
N THR A 531 14.75 11.59 -14.67
CA THR A 531 14.90 13.04 -14.88
C THR A 531 15.90 13.40 -15.98
N ARG A 532 16.97 12.61 -16.16
CA ARG A 532 17.90 12.79 -17.29
C ARG A 532 17.23 12.52 -18.63
N THR A 533 16.40 11.48 -18.70
CA THR A 533 15.66 11.10 -19.92
C THR A 533 14.67 12.21 -20.28
N MET A 534 13.85 12.67 -19.33
CA MET A 534 12.92 13.79 -19.56
C MET A 534 13.63 15.07 -20.03
N LYS A 535 14.79 15.42 -19.45
CA LYS A 535 15.54 16.61 -19.89
C LYS A 535 16.06 16.48 -21.31
N ARG A 536 16.46 15.28 -21.75
CA ARG A 536 16.87 15.05 -23.13
C ARG A 536 15.68 15.26 -24.07
N ASP A 537 14.53 14.72 -23.74
CA ASP A 537 13.33 14.77 -24.59
C ASP A 537 12.75 16.19 -24.73
N ILE A 538 12.93 17.05 -23.73
CA ILE A 538 12.50 18.48 -23.77
C ILE A 538 13.50 19.36 -24.53
N SER A 539 14.73 18.88 -24.76
CA SER A 539 15.80 19.64 -25.43
C SER A 539 15.88 19.39 -26.94
N PHE A 540 14.95 18.62 -27.51
CA PHE A 540 14.74 18.42 -28.94
C PHE A 540 13.46 19.14 -29.38
#